data_AF-A0A2N5JBS8-F1
#
_entry.id   AF-A0A2N5JBS8-F1
#
_cell.length_a   1.000
_cell.length_b   1.000
_cell.length_c   1.000
_cell.angle_alpha   90.00
_cell.angle_beta   90.00
_cell.angle_gamma   90.00
#
_symmetry.space_group_name_H-M   'P 1'
#
loop_
_entity.id
_entity.type
_entity.pdbx_description
1 polymer ?
#
loop_
_entity_poly.entity_id
_entity_poly.type
_entity_poly.pdbx_seq_one_letter_code
_entity_poly.pdbx_strand_id
1 'polypeptide(L)'
;MFDVDKVRAIMARYPHIHPEDSYLLDRYWKDLSDALLEDVDGTIHYLRSEATPEELERVSEVTDELAEYSQNAELIHAIQDAYLSHPETRKDPLLFTNLNISIGFLNDTAAAQQLLKQQPSENSEHRSSPIPRRHGDDGRPCTAETVSESAGSRI
;
A
#
# COMPACT_ATOMS: atom_id res chain seq x y z
N MET A 1 10.60 -14.47 -22.29
CA MET A 1 9.15 -14.35 -22.22
C MET A 1 8.77 -14.81 -20.84
N PHE A 2 8.32 -13.88 -20.02
CA PHE A 2 7.90 -14.13 -18.65
C PHE A 2 6.85 -15.25 -18.56
N ASP A 3 7.04 -16.15 -17.60
CA ASP A 3 6.19 -17.31 -17.36
C ASP A 3 5.42 -17.09 -16.05
N VAL A 4 4.22 -16.52 -16.18
CA VAL A 4 3.36 -16.21 -15.03
C VAL A 4 2.88 -17.47 -14.32
N ASP A 5 2.70 -18.59 -15.04
CA ASP A 5 2.29 -19.87 -14.47
C ASP A 5 3.42 -20.47 -13.62
N LYS A 6 4.68 -20.34 -14.05
CA LYS A 6 5.87 -20.68 -13.24
C LYS A 6 5.93 -19.85 -11.96
N VAL A 7 5.75 -18.52 -12.04
CA VAL A 7 5.76 -17.64 -10.86
C VAL A 7 4.64 -18.01 -9.88
N ARG A 8 3.41 -18.20 -10.36
CA ARG A 8 2.27 -18.66 -9.54
C ARG A 8 2.51 -20.05 -8.94
N ALA A 9 3.11 -20.98 -9.69
CA ALA A 9 3.49 -22.31 -9.20
C ALA A 9 4.66 -22.31 -8.21
N ILE A 10 5.45 -21.24 -8.14
CA ILE A 10 6.39 -20.99 -7.04
C ILE A 10 5.61 -20.48 -5.83
N MET A 11 4.86 -19.38 -5.96
CA MET A 11 4.11 -18.75 -4.85
C MET A 11 3.15 -19.72 -4.13
N ALA A 12 2.52 -20.64 -4.87
CA ALA A 12 1.64 -21.68 -4.34
C ALA A 12 2.33 -22.70 -3.40
N ARG A 13 3.66 -22.73 -3.33
CA ARG A 13 4.41 -23.62 -2.42
C ARG A 13 4.42 -23.10 -0.98
N TYR A 14 4.39 -21.78 -0.78
CA TYR A 14 4.56 -21.14 0.53
C TYR A 14 3.63 -21.67 1.63
N PRO A 15 2.31 -21.90 1.40
CA PRO A 15 1.41 -22.42 2.44
C PRO A 15 1.77 -23.84 2.93
N HIS A 16 2.69 -24.52 2.25
CA HIS A 16 3.18 -25.85 2.57
C HIS A 16 4.59 -25.85 3.20
N ILE A 17 5.21 -24.67 3.37
CA ILE A 17 6.50 -24.50 4.05
C ILE A 17 6.23 -24.17 5.53
N HIS A 18 6.90 -24.86 6.44
CA HIS A 18 6.79 -24.56 7.87
C HIS A 18 7.54 -23.26 8.17
N PRO A 19 6.99 -22.29 8.93
CA PRO A 19 7.65 -21.00 9.20
C PRO A 19 9.03 -21.09 9.87
N GLU A 20 9.32 -22.20 10.57
CA GLU A 20 10.63 -22.44 11.20
C GLU A 20 11.62 -23.20 10.27
N ASP A 21 11.21 -23.63 9.07
CA ASP A 21 12.09 -24.27 8.09
C ASP A 21 12.76 -23.21 7.21
N SER A 22 13.77 -22.54 7.77
CA SER A 22 14.50 -21.48 7.08
C SER A 22 15.15 -21.98 5.78
N TYR A 23 15.59 -23.24 5.71
CA TYR A 23 16.20 -23.78 4.49
C TYR A 23 15.22 -23.87 3.32
N LEU A 24 13.96 -24.26 3.58
CA LEU A 24 12.92 -24.26 2.56
C LEU A 24 12.43 -22.85 2.22
N LEU A 25 12.36 -21.94 3.20
CA LEU A 25 12.06 -20.52 2.96
C LEU A 25 13.11 -19.84 2.09
N ASP A 26 14.40 -19.93 2.44
CA ASP A 26 15.52 -19.36 1.69
C ASP A 26 15.51 -19.83 0.22
N ARG A 27 15.23 -21.12 -0.02
CA ARG A 27 15.10 -21.65 -1.38
C ARG A 27 13.84 -21.20 -2.10
N TYR A 28 12.73 -21.01 -1.39
CA TYR A 28 11.50 -20.52 -1.98
C TYR A 28 11.62 -19.04 -2.40
N TRP A 29 12.19 -18.18 -1.55
CA TRP A 29 12.46 -16.78 -1.86
C TRP A 29 13.45 -16.65 -3.02
N LYS A 30 14.52 -17.47 -3.02
CA LYS A 30 15.44 -17.52 -4.15
C LYS A 30 14.79 -17.99 -5.46
N ASP A 31 14.00 -19.06 -5.43
CA ASP A 31 13.28 -19.54 -6.62
C ASP A 31 12.36 -18.43 -7.18
N LEU A 32 11.73 -17.65 -6.30
CA LEU A 32 10.81 -16.55 -6.66
C LEU A 32 11.56 -15.36 -7.27
N SER A 33 12.63 -14.87 -6.63
CA SER A 33 13.41 -13.75 -7.14
C SER A 33 14.12 -14.10 -8.46
N ASP A 34 14.70 -15.30 -8.57
CA ASP A 34 15.29 -15.79 -9.83
C ASP A 34 14.25 -15.83 -10.97
N ALA A 35 13.01 -16.25 -10.70
CA ALA A 35 11.94 -16.31 -11.70
C ALA A 35 11.43 -14.92 -12.12
N LEU A 36 11.35 -13.96 -11.19
CA LEU A 36 10.96 -12.57 -11.46
C LEU A 36 12.08 -11.78 -12.17
N LEU A 37 13.34 -12.18 -12.03
CA LEU A 37 14.50 -11.58 -12.70
C LEU A 37 14.79 -12.17 -14.09
N GLU A 38 14.22 -13.33 -14.44
CA GLU A 38 14.44 -14.01 -15.73
C GLU A 38 14.00 -13.17 -16.94
N ASP A 39 12.93 -12.37 -16.79
CA ASP A 39 12.40 -11.48 -17.81
C ASP A 39 11.82 -10.21 -17.16
N VAL A 40 12.69 -9.24 -16.85
CA VAL A 40 12.33 -8.03 -16.10
C VAL A 40 11.23 -7.21 -16.78
N ASP A 41 11.24 -7.09 -18.12
CA ASP A 41 10.20 -6.36 -18.86
C ASP A 41 8.83 -7.06 -18.75
N GLY A 42 8.82 -8.41 -18.81
CA GLY A 42 7.61 -9.19 -18.57
C GLY A 42 7.13 -9.16 -17.12
N THR A 43 8.05 -9.12 -16.14
CA THR A 43 7.71 -8.89 -14.72
C THR A 43 7.07 -7.51 -14.51
N ILE A 44 7.61 -6.46 -15.14
CA ILE A 44 7.03 -5.11 -15.13
C ILE A 44 5.62 -5.10 -15.73
N HIS A 45 5.39 -5.86 -16.80
CA HIS A 45 4.05 -6.03 -17.37
C HIS A 45 3.11 -6.70 -16.37
N TYR A 46 3.48 -7.88 -15.86
CA TYR A 46 2.71 -8.65 -14.88
C TYR A 46 2.30 -7.84 -13.65
N LEU A 47 3.24 -7.12 -13.03
CA LEU A 47 2.99 -6.26 -11.87
C LEU A 47 1.94 -5.17 -12.16
N ARG A 48 1.91 -4.63 -13.38
CA ARG A 48 1.02 -3.53 -13.78
C ARG A 48 -0.35 -4.00 -14.31
N SER A 49 -0.53 -5.27 -14.65
CA SER A 49 -1.75 -5.77 -15.32
C SER A 49 -2.42 -7.00 -14.69
N GLU A 50 -1.66 -7.87 -14.01
CA GLU A 50 -2.12 -9.22 -13.62
C GLU A 50 -1.90 -9.57 -12.14
N ALA A 51 -0.96 -8.91 -11.45
CA ALA A 51 -0.66 -9.20 -10.06
C ALA A 51 -1.85 -8.90 -9.13
N THR A 52 -2.13 -9.82 -8.22
CA THR A 52 -3.14 -9.68 -7.16
C THR A 52 -2.50 -9.23 -5.84
N PRO A 53 -3.28 -8.71 -4.87
CA PRO A 53 -2.75 -8.31 -3.56
C PRO A 53 -1.97 -9.41 -2.82
N GLU A 54 -2.39 -10.68 -2.92
CA GLU A 54 -1.66 -11.81 -2.30
C GLU A 54 -0.33 -12.10 -3.02
N GLU A 55 -0.29 -11.99 -4.34
CA GLU A 55 0.96 -12.14 -5.10
C GLU A 55 1.93 -10.99 -4.79
N LEU A 56 1.40 -9.77 -4.59
CA LEU A 56 2.18 -8.58 -4.20
C LEU A 56 2.78 -8.69 -2.78
N GLU A 57 2.08 -9.32 -1.83
CA GLU A 57 2.62 -9.70 -0.51
C GLU A 57 3.81 -10.66 -0.62
N ARG A 58 3.90 -11.47 -1.69
CA ARG A 58 5.08 -12.34 -1.91
C ARG A 58 6.19 -11.66 -2.69
N VAL A 59 5.86 -10.67 -3.52
CA VAL A 59 6.86 -9.81 -4.17
C VAL A 59 7.55 -8.91 -3.14
N SER A 60 6.86 -8.43 -2.10
CA SER A 60 7.46 -7.57 -1.07
C SER A 60 8.58 -8.24 -0.28
N GLU A 61 8.51 -9.55 -0.09
CA GLU A 61 9.52 -10.33 0.64
C GLU A 61 10.79 -10.61 -0.18
N VAL A 62 10.83 -10.21 -1.46
CA VAL A 62 11.99 -10.33 -2.35
C VAL A 62 12.34 -9.03 -3.10
N THR A 63 11.71 -7.91 -2.72
CA THR A 63 11.84 -6.64 -3.49
C THR A 63 13.26 -6.07 -3.39
N ASP A 64 14.01 -6.38 -2.34
CA ASP A 64 15.40 -5.97 -2.17
C ASP A 64 16.35 -6.78 -3.07
N GLU A 65 16.18 -8.10 -3.25
CA GLU A 65 16.93 -8.81 -4.30
C GLU A 65 16.56 -8.33 -5.70
N LEU A 66 15.29 -8.00 -5.94
CA LEU A 66 14.87 -7.42 -7.22
C LEU A 66 15.57 -6.08 -7.48
N ALA A 67 15.68 -5.21 -6.47
CA ALA A 67 16.39 -3.94 -6.57
C ALA A 67 17.91 -4.13 -6.70
N GLU A 68 18.51 -4.96 -5.85
CA GLU A 68 19.95 -5.20 -5.81
C GLU A 68 20.46 -5.80 -7.12
N TYR A 69 19.82 -6.87 -7.62
CA TYR A 69 20.30 -7.60 -8.81
C TYR A 69 19.87 -7.00 -10.14
N SER A 70 18.66 -6.44 -10.26
CA SER A 70 18.25 -5.81 -11.53
C SER A 70 18.83 -4.41 -11.71
N GLN A 71 19.04 -3.68 -10.60
CA GLN A 71 19.32 -2.23 -10.59
C GLN A 71 18.33 -1.41 -11.43
N ASN A 72 17.12 -1.94 -11.67
CA ASN A 72 16.16 -1.38 -12.60
C ASN A 72 15.11 -0.53 -11.85
N ALA A 73 15.25 0.79 -11.92
CA ALA A 73 14.31 1.72 -11.29
C ALA A 73 12.88 1.65 -11.87
N GLU A 74 12.69 1.23 -13.13
CA GLU A 74 11.36 1.01 -13.72
C GLU A 74 10.68 -0.21 -13.09
N LEU A 75 11.43 -1.27 -12.73
CA LEU A 75 10.91 -2.41 -11.99
C LEU A 75 10.42 -1.99 -10.60
N ILE A 76 11.22 -1.22 -9.87
CA ILE A 76 10.84 -0.74 -8.53
C ILE A 76 9.68 0.27 -8.60
N HIS A 77 9.61 1.10 -9.66
CA HIS A 77 8.44 1.92 -9.94
C HIS A 77 7.19 1.09 -10.24
N ALA A 78 7.31 -0.02 -10.98
CA ALA A 78 6.20 -0.91 -11.28
C ALA A 78 5.65 -1.62 -10.02
N ILE A 79 6.52 -2.00 -9.09
CA ILE A 79 6.14 -2.53 -7.77
C ILE A 79 5.42 -1.44 -6.95
N GLN A 80 5.94 -0.22 -6.94
CA GLN A 80 5.30 0.93 -6.29
C GLN A 80 3.92 1.25 -6.90
N ASP A 81 3.80 1.26 -8.24
CA ASP A 81 2.54 1.44 -8.97
C ASP A 81 1.52 0.36 -8.58
N ALA A 82 1.95 -0.91 -8.50
CA ALA A 82 1.11 -2.03 -8.12
C ALA A 82 0.61 -1.93 -6.67
N TYR A 83 1.49 -1.64 -5.70
CA TYR A 83 1.06 -1.42 -4.30
C TYR A 83 0.11 -0.22 -4.16
N LEU A 84 0.21 0.76 -5.07
CA LEU A 84 -0.71 1.90 -5.12
C LEU A 84 -1.99 1.61 -5.93
N SER A 85 -2.05 0.59 -6.78
CA SER A 85 -3.27 0.27 -7.54
C SER A 85 -4.32 -0.43 -6.68
N HIS A 86 -3.91 -1.24 -5.68
CA HIS A 86 -4.81 -1.98 -4.80
C HIS A 86 -5.08 -1.25 -3.46
N PRO A 87 -6.36 -1.02 -3.05
CA PRO A 87 -6.69 -0.39 -1.76
C PRO A 87 -6.26 -1.19 -0.51
N GLU A 88 -6.06 -2.49 -0.66
CA GLU A 88 -5.64 -3.41 0.40
C GLU A 88 -4.15 -3.19 0.75
N THR A 89 -3.27 -3.25 -0.25
CA THR A 89 -1.82 -3.07 -0.13
C THR A 89 -1.44 -1.67 0.37
N ARG A 90 -2.21 -0.64 0.02
CA ARG A 90 -2.06 0.73 0.55
C ARG A 90 -2.14 0.85 2.07
N LYS A 91 -2.75 -0.12 2.75
CA LYS A 91 -2.93 -0.14 4.22
C LYS A 91 -1.89 -0.99 4.93
N ASP A 92 -1.06 -1.71 4.18
CA ASP A 92 -0.02 -2.55 4.73
C ASP A 92 1.30 -1.76 4.87
N PRO A 93 1.74 -1.45 6.09
CA PRO A 93 2.98 -0.73 6.31
C PRO A 93 4.23 -1.57 5.98
N LEU A 94 4.14 -2.89 5.94
CA LEU A 94 5.28 -3.76 5.63
C LEU A 94 5.66 -3.66 4.16
N LEU A 95 4.67 -3.67 3.24
CA LEU A 95 4.93 -3.55 1.80
C LEU A 95 5.70 -2.26 1.46
N PHE A 96 5.29 -1.13 2.04
CA PHE A 96 5.99 0.14 1.86
C PHE A 96 7.31 0.23 2.65
N THR A 97 7.45 -0.48 3.77
CA THR A 97 8.73 -0.57 4.49
C THR A 97 9.76 -1.34 3.67
N ASN A 98 9.41 -2.52 3.15
CA ASN A 98 10.28 -3.32 2.30
C ASN A 98 10.62 -2.56 1.00
N LEU A 99 9.64 -1.92 0.35
CA LEU A 99 9.89 -1.07 -0.83
C LEU A 99 10.88 0.07 -0.53
N ASN A 100 10.74 0.75 0.61
CA ASN A 100 11.67 1.83 1.02
C ASN A 100 13.09 1.31 1.26
N ILE A 101 13.24 0.13 1.88
CA ILE A 101 14.51 -0.55 2.07
C ILE A 101 15.12 -0.89 0.70
N SER A 102 14.32 -1.48 -0.19
CA SER A 102 14.72 -1.90 -1.55
C SER A 102 15.19 -0.74 -2.42
N ILE A 103 14.52 0.42 -2.37
CA ILE A 103 14.95 1.64 -3.07
C ILE A 103 16.38 2.06 -2.64
N GLY A 104 16.78 1.76 -1.41
CA GLY A 104 18.13 2.00 -0.90
C GLY A 104 19.25 1.17 -1.56
N PHE A 105 18.91 0.07 -2.24
CA PHE A 105 19.86 -0.76 -3.01
C PHE A 105 20.11 -0.25 -4.44
N LEU A 106 19.33 0.73 -4.93
CA LEU A 106 19.54 1.30 -6.26
C LEU A 106 20.75 2.25 -6.27
N ASN A 107 21.72 1.96 -7.15
CA ASN A 107 22.89 2.81 -7.34
C ASN A 107 22.55 4.17 -7.97
N ASP A 108 21.47 4.26 -8.75
CA ASP A 108 20.97 5.56 -9.23
C ASP A 108 20.24 6.30 -8.10
N THR A 109 21.02 7.06 -7.34
CA THR A 109 20.53 7.92 -6.25
C THR A 109 19.51 8.98 -6.70
N ALA A 110 19.48 9.38 -7.98
CA ALA A 110 18.50 10.35 -8.48
C ALA A 110 17.15 9.67 -8.73
N ALA A 111 17.16 8.49 -9.34
CA ALA A 111 15.96 7.65 -9.49
C ALA A 111 15.41 7.21 -8.11
N ALA A 112 16.27 6.77 -7.19
CA ALA A 112 15.89 6.42 -5.83
C ALA A 112 15.22 7.60 -5.10
N GLN A 113 15.79 8.80 -5.18
CA GLN A 113 15.17 10.02 -4.63
C GLN A 113 13.85 10.41 -5.30
N GLN A 114 13.60 9.99 -6.55
CA GLN A 114 12.33 10.23 -7.22
C GLN A 114 11.25 9.28 -6.68
N LEU A 115 11.54 7.99 -6.60
CA LEU A 115 10.63 6.95 -6.08
C LEU A 115 10.16 7.27 -4.65
N LEU A 116 11.08 7.68 -3.77
CA LEU A 116 10.77 8.10 -2.39
C LEU A 116 9.82 9.31 -2.33
N LYS A 117 9.90 10.25 -3.28
CA LYS A 117 9.01 11.43 -3.34
C LYS A 117 7.61 11.10 -3.87
N GLN A 118 7.45 9.97 -4.57
CA GLN A 118 6.19 9.53 -5.16
C GLN A 118 5.31 8.72 -4.19
N GLN A 119 5.80 8.40 -2.99
CA GLN A 119 5.01 7.67 -2.00
C GLN A 119 3.85 8.50 -1.45
N PRO A 120 2.70 7.87 -1.13
CA PRO A 120 1.55 8.54 -0.56
C PRO A 120 1.96 9.13 0.80
N SER A 121 1.95 10.45 0.91
CA SER A 121 2.27 11.11 2.17
C SER A 121 1.29 10.65 3.25
N GLU A 122 1.82 10.18 4.39
CA GLU A 122 1.06 9.83 5.60
C GLU A 122 0.38 11.05 6.25
N ASN A 123 -0.49 11.78 5.54
CA ASN A 123 -1.41 12.81 6.05
C ASN A 123 -2.27 13.44 4.92
N SER A 124 -3.25 12.71 4.40
CA SER A 124 -4.34 13.31 3.60
C SER A 124 -5.75 13.04 4.15
N GLU A 125 -5.95 12.01 4.99
CA GLU A 125 -7.24 11.73 5.64
C GLU A 125 -7.54 12.55 6.91
N HIS A 126 -6.66 13.49 7.28
CA HIS A 126 -6.89 14.46 8.37
C HIS A 126 -6.83 15.93 7.89
N ARG A 127 -7.27 16.21 6.66
CA ARG A 127 -7.75 17.56 6.32
C ARG A 127 -9.18 17.73 6.84
N SER A 128 -9.26 18.37 8.01
CA SER A 128 -10.49 18.77 8.70
C SER A 128 -11.63 19.14 7.76
N SER A 129 -12.76 18.43 7.90
CA SER A 129 -14.06 18.96 7.49
C SER A 129 -14.19 20.40 8.03
N PRO A 130 -14.57 21.40 7.22
CA PRO A 130 -14.75 22.75 7.72
C PRO A 130 -15.93 22.73 8.70
N ILE A 131 -15.64 22.78 10.01
CA ILE A 131 -16.65 23.08 11.02
C ILE A 131 -17.28 24.41 10.60
N PRO A 132 -18.61 24.49 10.39
CA PRO A 132 -19.24 25.74 9.98
C PRO A 132 -18.99 26.79 11.07
N ARG A 133 -18.20 27.82 10.74
CA ARG A 133 -18.03 28.98 11.62
C ARG A 133 -19.38 29.67 11.74
N ARG A 134 -20.09 29.43 12.85
CA ARG A 134 -21.19 30.30 13.27
C ARG A 134 -20.60 31.70 13.45
N HIS A 135 -20.89 32.60 12.51
CA HIS A 135 -20.81 34.02 12.80
C HIS A 135 -21.83 34.30 13.91
N GLY A 136 -21.35 34.77 15.04
CA GLY A 136 -22.16 35.66 15.86
C GLY A 136 -22.11 37.04 15.21
N ASP A 137 -23.28 37.61 14.95
CA ASP A 137 -23.45 39.06 14.90
C ASP A 137 -24.81 39.39 15.53
N ASP A 138 -24.90 40.61 16.05
CA ASP A 138 -25.74 40.94 17.20
C ASP A 138 -27.19 41.35 16.88
N GLY A 139 -28.02 41.27 17.93
CA GLY A 139 -28.96 42.36 18.21
C GLY A 139 -30.44 42.14 17.89
N ARG A 140 -31.18 41.61 18.88
CA ARG A 140 -32.50 42.16 19.31
C ARG A 140 -33.00 41.50 20.60
N PRO A 141 -33.34 42.28 21.65
CA PRO A 141 -34.10 41.77 22.78
C PRO A 141 -35.61 41.87 22.49
N CYS A 142 -36.34 40.79 22.70
CA CYS A 142 -37.80 40.82 22.83
C CYS A 142 -38.18 40.37 24.25
N THR A 143 -39.03 41.17 24.89
CA THR A 143 -39.31 41.15 26.33
C THR A 143 -40.51 40.30 26.71
N ALA A 144 -40.42 39.68 27.90
CA ALA A 144 -41.46 39.61 28.94
C ALA A 144 -42.81 38.87 28.71
N GLU A 145 -43.11 37.99 29.69
CA GLU A 145 -44.44 37.68 30.28
C GLU A 145 -45.48 36.79 29.51
N THR A 146 -46.38 36.00 30.15
CA THR A 146 -46.54 35.58 31.57
C THR A 146 -47.45 34.33 31.78
N VAL A 147 -47.03 33.40 32.65
CA VAL A 147 -47.79 32.50 33.60
C VAL A 147 -48.93 31.55 33.13
N SER A 148 -49.04 30.40 33.83
CA SER A 148 -50.21 29.47 33.99
C SER A 148 -50.64 28.61 32.77
N GLU A 149 -51.26 27.43 32.91
CA GLU A 149 -51.36 26.45 34.03
C GLU A 149 -51.96 25.09 33.53
N SER A 150 -51.78 24.04 34.35
CA SER A 150 -52.75 22.95 34.61
C SER A 150 -53.23 21.93 33.53
N ALA A 151 -53.35 20.68 34.02
CA ALA A 151 -54.08 19.51 33.47
C ALA A 151 -53.60 18.89 32.13
N GLY A 152 -53.73 17.59 31.88
CA GLY A 152 -54.31 16.50 32.70
C GLY A 152 -55.21 15.58 31.87
N SER A 153 -55.11 14.26 32.11
CA SER A 153 -55.95 13.16 31.56
C SER A 153 -55.76 12.70 30.11
N ARG A 154 -55.25 11.46 30.02
CA ARG A 154 -55.82 10.27 29.35
C ARG A 154 -56.51 10.42 27.98
N ILE A 155 -56.07 9.57 27.05
CA ILE A 155 -56.92 8.47 26.55
C ILE A 155 -56.15 7.17 26.76
#